data_AF-A0A940BE69-F1
#
_entry.id   AF-A0A940BE69-F1
#
_cell.length_a   1.000
_cell.length_b   1.000
_cell.length_c   1.000
_cell.angle_alpha   90.00
_cell.angle_beta   90.00
_cell.angle_gamma   90.00
#
_symmetry.space_group_name_H-M   'P 1'
#
loop_
_entity.id
_entity.type
_entity.pdbx_description
1 polymer ?
#
loop_
_entity_poly.entity_id
_entity_poly.type
_entity_poly.pdbx_seq_one_letter_code
_entity_poly.pdbx_strand_id
1 'polypeptide(L)'
;MILIIATALLPVLILGWWIYRKDSARPEPLHLLLHAFLYGVGSTFVTVVIVAVLGMMGLVVTEPGSFGDAAKLSLFGAALPEESAKLLMLWLFLRKNKYYDEYLDGIVYAACVGLGFAGTENILYVLQSEDWMLTGVIRGLTAVPAHFAMACAMGYFYSKRHFGD
;
A
#
# COMPACT_ATOMS: atom_id res chain seq x y z
N MET A 1 4.19 -18.50 14.96
CA MET A 1 4.34 -18.20 13.52
C MET A 1 2.99 -18.16 12.79
N ILE A 2 2.16 -19.21 12.85
CA ILE A 2 0.84 -19.21 12.19
C ILE A 2 -0.06 -18.06 12.66
N LEU A 3 -0.17 -17.84 13.98
CA LEU A 3 -0.98 -16.76 14.55
C LEU A 3 -0.49 -15.35 14.17
N ILE A 4 0.83 -15.17 14.04
CA ILE A 4 1.46 -13.91 13.61
C ILE A 4 1.08 -13.58 12.16
N ILE A 5 1.19 -14.57 11.27
CA ILE A 5 0.83 -14.41 9.86
C ILE A 5 -0.68 -14.16 9.75
N ALA A 6 -1.49 -14.86 10.54
CA ALA A 6 -2.92 -14.69 10.56
C ALA A 6 -3.33 -13.27 11.01
N THR A 7 -2.79 -12.75 12.12
CA THR A 7 -3.12 -11.38 12.58
C THR A 7 -2.64 -10.32 11.60
N ALA A 8 -1.49 -10.52 10.95
CA ALA A 8 -0.96 -9.58 9.99
C ALA A 8 -1.77 -9.52 8.68
N LEU A 9 -2.24 -10.67 8.18
CA LEU A 9 -2.88 -10.80 6.87
C LEU A 9 -4.40 -10.84 6.89
N LEU A 10 -5.06 -11.19 8.01
CA LEU A 10 -6.51 -11.21 8.10
C LEU A 10 -7.17 -9.88 7.65
N PRO A 11 -6.76 -8.68 8.11
CA PRO A 11 -7.35 -7.43 7.64
C PRO A 11 -7.12 -7.20 6.14
N VAL A 12 -5.97 -7.63 5.61
CA VAL A 12 -5.62 -7.54 4.19
C VAL A 12 -6.57 -8.40 3.35
N LEU A 13 -6.82 -9.64 3.79
CA LEU A 13 -7.73 -10.56 3.12
C LEU A 13 -9.18 -10.08 3.16
N ILE A 14 -9.63 -9.53 4.30
CA ILE A 14 -10.98 -8.98 4.45
C ILE A 14 -11.20 -7.81 3.49
N LEU A 15 -10.28 -6.85 3.44
CA LEU A 15 -10.38 -5.69 2.55
C LEU A 15 -10.22 -6.08 1.07
N GLY A 16 -9.31 -7.01 0.76
CA GLY A 16 -9.15 -7.55 -0.58
C GLY A 16 -10.40 -8.26 -1.10
N TRP A 17 -11.03 -9.08 -0.25
CA TRP A 17 -12.32 -9.69 -0.57
C TRP A 17 -13.43 -8.64 -0.74
N TRP A 18 -13.45 -7.62 0.12
CA TRP A 18 -14.46 -6.56 0.06
C TRP A 18 -14.37 -5.76 -1.24
N ILE A 19 -13.17 -5.34 -1.66
CA ILE A 19 -13.01 -4.59 -2.91
C ILE A 19 -13.31 -5.45 -4.14
N TYR A 20 -12.91 -6.73 -4.13
CA TYR A 20 -13.28 -7.68 -5.18
C TYR A 20 -14.80 -7.84 -5.32
N ARG A 21 -15.53 -7.83 -4.21
CA ARG A 21 -17.01 -7.86 -4.23
C ARG A 21 -17.65 -6.57 -4.74
N LYS A 22 -16.93 -5.43 -4.66
CA LYS A 22 -17.42 -4.15 -5.18
C LYS A 22 -17.29 -4.05 -6.69
N ASP A 23 -16.33 -4.77 -7.25
CA ASP A 23 -16.18 -4.93 -8.68
C ASP A 23 -17.13 -6.00 -9.24
N SER A 24 -18.44 -5.74 -9.16
CA SER A 24 -19.48 -6.72 -9.53
C SER A 24 -20.00 -6.57 -10.95
N ALA A 25 -19.82 -5.39 -11.57
CA ALA A 25 -20.38 -5.10 -12.89
C ALA A 25 -19.49 -5.65 -14.01
N ARG A 26 -18.17 -5.46 -13.91
CA ARG A 26 -17.16 -5.94 -14.84
C ARG A 26 -15.96 -6.48 -14.07
N PRO A 27 -16.10 -7.63 -13.40
CA PRO A 27 -15.11 -8.13 -12.46
C PRO A 27 -13.76 -8.39 -13.13
N GLU A 28 -12.71 -7.83 -12.55
CA GLU A 28 -11.35 -8.04 -12.99
C GLU A 28 -10.88 -9.48 -12.74
N PRO A 29 -10.11 -10.09 -13.66
CA PRO A 29 -9.58 -11.43 -13.47
C PRO A 29 -8.73 -11.53 -12.20
N LEU A 30 -9.03 -12.53 -11.34
CA LEU A 30 -8.35 -12.71 -10.05
C LEU A 30 -6.82 -12.74 -10.16
N HIS A 31 -6.27 -13.34 -11.22
CA HIS A 31 -4.83 -13.39 -11.44
C HIS A 31 -4.22 -11.98 -11.61
N LEU A 32 -4.94 -11.02 -12.20
CA LEU A 32 -4.46 -9.64 -12.33
C LEU A 32 -4.50 -8.90 -11.00
N LEU A 33 -5.53 -9.15 -10.18
CA LEU A 33 -5.59 -8.64 -8.81
C LEU A 33 -4.42 -9.15 -7.96
N LEU A 34 -4.08 -10.44 -8.11
CA LEU A 34 -2.90 -11.03 -7.48
C LEU A 34 -1.59 -10.40 -8.01
N HIS A 35 -1.48 -10.14 -9.31
CA HIS A 35 -0.32 -9.42 -9.85
C HIS A 35 -0.23 -8.00 -9.27
N ALA A 36 -1.32 -7.23 -9.25
CA ALA A 36 -1.34 -5.91 -8.64
C ALA A 36 -0.94 -5.95 -7.15
N PHE A 37 -1.41 -6.95 -6.41
CA PHE A 37 -0.95 -7.20 -5.04
C PHE A 37 0.57 -7.44 -4.95
N LEU A 38 1.14 -8.26 -5.85
CA LEU A 38 2.59 -8.49 -5.91
C LEU A 38 3.38 -7.23 -6.30
N TYR A 39 2.82 -6.35 -7.13
CA TYR A 39 3.39 -5.02 -7.39
C TYR A 39 3.39 -4.16 -6.12
N GLY A 40 2.35 -4.29 -5.28
CA GLY A 40 2.31 -3.74 -3.92
C GLY A 40 3.43 -4.25 -3.02
N VAL A 41 3.63 -5.57 -2.96
CA VAL A 41 4.78 -6.17 -2.26
C VAL A 41 6.09 -5.58 -2.79
N GLY A 42 6.25 -5.53 -4.11
CA GLY A 42 7.41 -4.94 -4.79
C GLY A 42 7.65 -3.47 -4.43
N SER A 43 6.58 -2.68 -4.22
CA SER A 43 6.69 -1.27 -3.85
C SER A 43 7.37 -1.06 -2.50
N THR A 44 7.32 -2.02 -1.57
CA THR A 44 8.06 -1.92 -0.29
C THR A 44 9.57 -1.84 -0.50
N PHE A 45 10.12 -2.60 -1.45
CA PHE A 45 11.54 -2.55 -1.79
C PHE A 45 11.92 -1.22 -2.43
N VAL A 46 11.05 -0.69 -3.29
CA VAL A 46 11.23 0.63 -3.90
C VAL A 46 11.21 1.73 -2.82
N THR A 47 10.31 1.65 -1.83
CA THR A 47 10.29 2.56 -0.68
C THR A 47 11.62 2.56 0.06
N VAL A 48 12.19 1.39 0.36
CA VAL A 48 13.48 1.28 1.06
C VAL A 48 14.58 2.00 0.27
N VAL A 49 14.62 1.83 -1.05
CA VAL A 49 15.58 2.53 -1.92
C VAL A 49 15.37 4.04 -1.89
N ILE A 50 14.13 4.51 -1.99
CA ILE A 50 13.80 5.96 -1.94
C ILE A 50 14.25 6.55 -0.60
N VAL A 51 13.89 5.92 0.53
CA VAL A 51 14.26 6.36 1.87
C VAL A 51 15.77 6.40 2.06
N ALA A 52 16.50 5.38 1.56
CA ALA A 52 17.95 5.35 1.63
C ALA A 52 18.60 6.53 0.88
N VAL A 53 18.11 6.85 -0.32
CA VAL A 53 18.59 7.99 -1.10
C VAL A 53 18.30 9.32 -0.39
N LEU A 54 17.07 9.51 0.09
CA LEU A 54 16.71 10.71 0.85
C LEU A 54 17.54 10.86 2.13
N GLY A 55 17.85 9.74 2.80
CA GLY A 55 18.74 9.70 3.96
C GLY A 55 20.16 10.15 3.62
N MET A 56 20.74 9.66 2.52
CA MET A 56 22.07 10.11 2.05
C MET A 56 22.10 11.61 1.70
N MET A 57 20.96 12.17 1.28
CA MET A 57 20.82 13.60 0.99
C MET A 57 20.57 14.46 2.25
N GLY A 58 20.48 13.84 3.44
CA GLY A 58 20.17 14.54 4.68
C GLY A 58 18.73 15.03 4.79
N LEU A 59 17.82 14.46 3.99
CA LEU A 59 16.39 14.85 3.96
C LEU A 59 15.51 14.04 4.92
N VAL A 60 16.07 13.00 5.54
CA VAL A 60 15.38 12.16 6.54
C VAL A 60 16.02 12.38 7.90
N VAL A 61 15.23 12.88 8.85
CA VAL A 61 15.64 13.02 10.26
C VAL A 61 15.49 11.66 10.95
N THR A 62 16.57 11.08 11.45
CA THR A 62 16.54 9.73 12.03
C THR A 62 16.12 9.71 13.49
N GLU A 63 16.34 10.81 14.23
CA GLU A 63 15.94 10.93 15.64
C GLU A 63 15.13 12.22 15.85
N PRO A 64 13.79 12.12 15.98
CA PRO A 64 12.95 13.29 16.15
C PRO A 64 13.08 13.86 17.56
N GLY A 65 13.64 15.07 17.68
CA GLY A 65 13.74 15.81 18.95
C GLY A 65 12.54 16.71 19.27
N SER A 66 11.62 16.88 18.31
CA SER A 66 10.44 17.73 18.43
C SER A 66 9.26 17.17 17.63
N PHE A 67 8.05 17.68 17.87
CA PHE A 67 6.87 17.36 17.04
C PHE A 67 7.09 17.70 15.57
N GLY A 68 7.76 18.83 15.29
CA GLY A 68 8.08 19.24 13.92
C GLY A 68 9.01 18.24 13.23
N ASP A 69 9.97 17.67 13.95
CA ASP A 69 10.87 16.66 13.40
C ASP A 69 10.17 15.31 13.22
N ALA A 70 9.27 14.93 14.12
CA ALA A 70 8.43 13.75 13.95
C ALA A 70 7.52 13.86 12.72
N ALA A 71 6.95 15.05 12.47
CA ALA A 71 6.14 15.32 11.27
C ALA A 71 6.97 15.28 9.98
N LYS A 72 8.21 15.77 10.02
CA LYS A 72 9.14 15.65 8.87
C LYS A 72 9.53 14.20 8.62
N LEU A 73 9.84 13.45 9.66
CA LEU A 73 10.17 12.03 9.55
C LEU A 73 8.98 11.24 8.99
N SER A 74 7.76 11.46 9.50
CA SER A 74 6.58 10.75 8.99
C SER A 74 6.27 11.10 7.54
N LEU A 75 6.50 12.34 7.11
CA LEU A 75 6.25 12.77 5.73
C LEU A 75 7.34 12.29 4.77
N PHE A 76 8.60 12.62 5.04
CA PHE A 76 9.73 12.37 4.12
C PHE A 76 10.38 11.00 4.29
N GLY A 77 10.27 10.38 5.47
CA GLY A 77 10.81 9.06 5.76
C GLY A 77 9.81 7.91 5.57
N ALA A 78 8.51 8.20 5.48
CA ALA A 78 7.46 7.18 5.32
C ALA A 78 6.45 7.56 4.23
N ALA A 79 5.55 8.52 4.49
CA ALA A 79 4.38 8.75 3.64
C ALA A 79 4.71 9.07 2.17
N LEU A 80 5.60 10.03 1.91
CA LEU A 80 5.98 10.39 0.53
C LEU A 80 6.70 9.24 -0.20
N PRO A 81 7.75 8.61 0.36
CA PRO A 81 8.38 7.45 -0.25
C PRO A 81 7.41 6.32 -0.56
N GLU A 82 6.56 5.98 0.40
CA GLU A 82 5.63 4.85 0.28
C GLU A 82 4.58 5.07 -0.79
N GLU A 83 3.91 6.22 -0.78
CA GLU A 83 2.88 6.53 -1.77
C GLU A 83 3.47 6.74 -3.17
N SER A 84 4.68 7.31 -3.27
CA SER A 84 5.39 7.45 -4.55
C SER A 84 5.77 6.09 -5.13
N ALA A 85 6.24 5.16 -4.29
CA ALA A 85 6.58 3.80 -4.70
C ALA A 85 5.33 3.03 -5.17
N LYS A 86 4.22 3.11 -4.42
CA LYS A 86 2.93 2.50 -4.81
C LYS A 86 2.44 3.07 -6.13
N LEU A 87 2.47 4.39 -6.31
CA LEU A 87 2.04 5.04 -7.55
C LEU A 87 2.89 4.63 -8.74
N LEU A 88 4.22 4.54 -8.58
CA LEU A 88 5.12 4.05 -9.61
C LEU A 88 4.77 2.61 -10.00
N MET A 89 4.57 1.73 -9.02
CA MET A 89 4.24 0.33 -9.27
C MET A 89 2.85 0.17 -9.90
N LEU A 90 1.86 0.96 -9.47
CA LEU A 90 0.55 1.03 -10.08
C LEU A 90 0.65 1.46 -11.55
N TRP A 91 1.38 2.54 -11.84
CA TRP A 91 1.61 3.00 -13.21
C TRP A 91 2.29 1.94 -14.08
N LEU A 92 3.33 1.28 -13.55
CA LEU A 92 4.05 0.21 -14.25
C LEU A 92 3.12 -0.97 -14.61
N PHE A 93 2.18 -1.29 -13.72
CA PHE A 93 1.18 -2.33 -13.92
C PHE A 93 0.10 -1.92 -14.92
N LEU A 94 -0.54 -0.77 -14.71
CA LEU A 94 -1.69 -0.32 -15.53
C LEU A 94 -1.30 0.08 -16.96
N ARG A 95 -0.12 0.65 -17.18
CA ARG A 95 0.29 1.17 -18.52
C ARG A 95 0.31 0.13 -19.65
N LYS A 96 0.32 -1.17 -19.33
CA LYS A 96 0.25 -2.28 -20.29
C LYS A 96 -0.95 -3.20 -20.05
N ASN A 97 -1.80 -2.88 -19.08
CA ASN A 97 -2.94 -3.70 -18.74
C ASN A 97 -4.13 -3.37 -19.65
N LYS A 98 -4.48 -4.28 -20.55
CA LYS A 98 -5.63 -4.12 -21.45
C LYS A 98 -7.00 -4.24 -20.76
N TYR A 99 -7.02 -4.79 -19.54
CA TYR A 99 -8.24 -4.91 -18.73
C TYR A 99 -8.52 -3.65 -17.92
N TYR A 100 -7.58 -2.71 -17.89
CA TYR A 100 -7.84 -1.39 -17.35
C TYR A 100 -8.68 -0.59 -18.35
N ASP A 101 -10.00 -0.81 -18.32
CA ASP A 101 -10.96 -0.30 -19.30
C ASP A 101 -12.12 0.51 -18.67
N GLU A 102 -12.13 0.63 -17.34
CA GLU A 102 -13.05 1.49 -16.61
C GLU A 102 -12.45 2.22 -15.41
N TYR A 103 -13.19 3.25 -14.96
CA TYR A 103 -12.76 4.09 -13.85
C TYR A 103 -12.55 3.28 -12.56
N LEU A 104 -13.42 2.31 -12.29
CA LEU A 104 -13.39 1.49 -11.07
C LEU A 104 -12.17 0.56 -11.03
N ASP A 105 -11.73 0.01 -12.16
CA ASP A 105 -10.54 -0.86 -12.25
C ASP A 105 -9.32 -0.22 -11.62
N GLY A 106 -9.09 1.07 -11.89
CA GLY A 106 -7.94 1.78 -11.32
C GLY A 106 -8.00 1.85 -9.80
N ILE A 107 -9.21 1.98 -9.22
CA ILE A 107 -9.44 1.92 -7.77
C ILE A 107 -9.18 0.51 -7.24
N VAL A 108 -9.71 -0.52 -7.91
CA VAL A 108 -9.57 -1.93 -7.52
C VAL A 108 -8.11 -2.37 -7.57
N TYR A 109 -7.41 -2.09 -8.66
CA TYR A 109 -5.99 -2.39 -8.82
C TYR A 109 -5.10 -1.61 -7.86
N ALA A 110 -5.36 -0.31 -7.66
CA ALA A 110 -4.64 0.47 -6.68
C ALA A 110 -4.86 -0.08 -5.27
N ALA A 111 -6.10 -0.43 -4.91
CA ALA A 111 -6.40 -1.07 -3.63
C ALA A 111 -5.61 -2.37 -3.43
N CYS A 112 -5.50 -3.22 -4.46
CA CYS A 112 -4.65 -4.42 -4.42
C CYS A 112 -3.16 -4.09 -4.21
N VAL A 113 -2.62 -3.07 -4.90
CA VAL A 113 -1.24 -2.57 -4.68
C VAL A 113 -1.07 -2.09 -3.23
N GLY A 114 -2.00 -1.28 -2.72
CA GLY A 114 -1.99 -0.78 -1.34
C GLY A 114 -2.04 -1.92 -0.32
N LEU A 115 -2.87 -2.93 -0.54
CA LEU A 115 -2.98 -4.11 0.31
C LEU A 115 -1.72 -5.00 0.28
N GLY A 116 -1.06 -5.12 -0.86
CA GLY A 116 0.23 -5.80 -0.98
C GLY A 116 1.35 -5.11 -0.18
N PHE A 117 1.40 -3.78 -0.28
CA PHE A 117 2.30 -2.97 0.54
C PHE A 117 1.97 -3.13 2.03
N ALA A 118 0.70 -2.90 2.40
CA ALA A 118 0.25 -2.94 3.79
C ALA A 118 0.47 -4.31 4.44
N GLY A 119 0.20 -5.40 3.72
CA GLY A 119 0.42 -6.75 4.23
C GLY A 119 1.89 -7.05 4.48
N THR A 120 2.77 -6.65 3.55
CA THR A 120 4.22 -6.84 3.70
C THR A 120 4.75 -6.04 4.89
N GLU A 121 4.39 -4.76 4.98
CA GLU A 121 4.79 -3.90 6.08
C GLU A 121 4.24 -4.44 7.41
N ASN A 122 2.97 -4.80 7.47
CA ASN A 122 2.35 -5.31 8.70
C ASN A 122 3.02 -6.59 9.20
N ILE A 123 3.40 -7.51 8.31
CA ILE A 123 4.16 -8.70 8.68
C ILE A 123 5.50 -8.30 9.33
N LEU A 124 6.25 -7.38 8.72
CA LEU A 124 7.55 -6.95 9.24
C LEU A 124 7.44 -6.33 10.63
N TYR A 125 6.48 -5.42 10.84
CA TYR A 125 6.24 -4.80 12.15
C TYR A 125 5.86 -5.83 13.22
N VAL A 126 4.99 -6.78 12.89
CA VAL A 126 4.55 -7.81 13.85
C VAL A 126 5.70 -8.76 14.19
N LEU A 127 6.57 -9.12 13.24
CA LEU A 127 7.73 -9.98 13.47
C LEU A 127 8.83 -9.31 14.32
N GLN A 128 8.94 -7.98 14.25
CA GLN A 128 9.94 -7.20 14.99
C GLN A 128 9.45 -6.73 16.36
N SER A 129 8.15 -6.86 16.64
CA SER A 129 7.56 -6.40 17.88
C SER A 129 7.67 -7.43 19.00
N GLU A 130 7.95 -6.96 20.22
CA GLU A 130 7.89 -7.78 21.44
C GLU A 130 6.45 -8.23 21.74
N ASP A 131 5.47 -7.34 21.55
CA ASP A 131 4.04 -7.63 21.61
C ASP A 131 3.43 -7.66 20.21
N TRP A 132 3.72 -8.76 19.52
CA TRP A 132 3.23 -9.05 18.18
C TRP A 132 1.69 -9.05 18.09
N MET A 133 0.99 -9.44 19.16
CA MET A 133 -0.48 -9.50 19.15
C MET A 133 -1.07 -8.09 19.17
N LEU A 134 -0.65 -7.26 20.12
CA LEU A 134 -1.12 -5.89 20.23
C LEU A 134 -0.75 -5.09 18.97
N THR A 135 0.48 -5.24 18.49
CA THR A 135 0.97 -4.58 17.28
C THR A 135 0.15 -4.99 16.07
N GLY A 136 -0.10 -6.29 15.90
CA GLY A 136 -0.89 -6.81 14.79
C GLY A 136 -2.34 -6.31 14.80
N VAL A 137 -2.99 -6.29 15.97
CA VAL A 137 -4.37 -5.79 16.11
C VAL A 137 -4.44 -4.29 15.84
N ILE A 138 -3.59 -3.48 16.47
CA ILE A 138 -3.61 -2.03 16.29
C ILE A 138 -3.38 -1.68 14.82
N ARG A 139 -2.33 -2.23 14.20
CA ARG A 139 -2.01 -1.95 12.80
C ARG A 139 -3.07 -2.49 11.85
N GLY A 140 -3.64 -3.66 12.14
CA GLY A 140 -4.73 -4.23 11.36
C GLY A 140 -6.00 -3.38 11.35
N LEU A 141 -6.24 -2.60 12.41
CA LEU A 141 -7.38 -1.67 12.51
C LEU A 141 -7.05 -0.24 12.07
N THR A 142 -5.77 0.12 11.95
CA THR A 142 -5.33 1.49 11.65
C THR A 142 -4.54 1.57 10.34
N ALA A 143 -3.29 1.10 10.34
CA ALA A 143 -2.38 1.20 9.22
C ALA A 143 -2.91 0.48 7.96
N VAL A 144 -3.44 -0.75 8.09
CA VAL A 144 -3.92 -1.52 6.93
C VAL A 144 -5.14 -0.86 6.26
N PRO A 145 -6.19 -0.46 6.99
CA PRO A 145 -7.29 0.32 6.42
C PRO A 145 -6.85 1.67 5.84
N ALA A 146 -5.87 2.34 6.46
CA ALA A 146 -5.34 3.59 5.94
C ALA A 146 -4.68 3.36 4.57
N HIS A 147 -3.70 2.45 4.46
CA HIS A 147 -3.07 2.10 3.17
C HIS A 147 -4.09 1.74 2.09
N PHE A 148 -5.14 0.99 2.45
CA PHE A 148 -6.24 0.67 1.54
C PHE A 148 -6.99 1.93 1.07
N ALA A 149 -7.38 2.82 1.99
CA ALA A 149 -8.12 4.03 1.67
C ALA A 149 -7.30 5.01 0.82
N MET A 150 -6.02 5.22 1.16
CA MET A 150 -5.12 6.04 0.36
C MET A 150 -4.90 5.47 -1.04
N ALA A 151 -4.76 4.16 -1.16
CA ALA A 151 -4.62 3.52 -2.46
C ALA A 151 -5.90 3.61 -3.31
N CYS A 152 -7.09 3.46 -2.70
CA CYS A 152 -8.36 3.73 -3.39
C CYS A 152 -8.44 5.17 -3.91
N ALA A 153 -8.03 6.16 -3.10
CA ALA A 153 -7.99 7.56 -3.52
C ALA A 153 -6.98 7.78 -4.67
N MET A 154 -5.80 7.17 -4.58
CA MET A 154 -4.79 7.18 -5.64
C MET A 154 -5.35 6.62 -6.95
N GLY A 155 -5.98 5.45 -6.90
CA GLY A 155 -6.61 4.82 -8.06
C GLY A 155 -7.72 5.67 -8.68
N TYR A 156 -8.53 6.32 -7.84
CA TYR A 156 -9.56 7.26 -8.31
C TYR A 156 -8.96 8.42 -9.10
N PHE A 157 -7.95 9.10 -8.55
CA PHE A 157 -7.31 10.22 -9.23
C PHE A 157 -6.53 9.78 -10.47
N TYR A 158 -5.91 8.60 -10.44
CA TYR A 158 -5.23 8.02 -11.59
C TYR A 158 -6.24 7.76 -12.73
N SER A 159 -7.35 7.10 -12.44
CA SER A 159 -8.43 6.86 -13.42
C SER A 159 -9.06 8.14 -13.94
N LYS A 160 -9.29 9.12 -13.07
CA LYS A 160 -9.77 10.44 -13.49
C LYS A 160 -8.82 11.10 -14.48
N ARG A 161 -7.51 10.96 -14.31
CA ARG A 161 -6.51 11.51 -15.24
C ARG A 161 -6.38 10.72 -16.54
N HIS A 162 -6.63 9.41 -16.50
CA HIS A 162 -6.48 8.51 -17.65
C HIS A 162 -7.69 8.56 -18.59
N PHE A 163 -8.91 8.52 -18.04
CA PHE A 163 -10.16 8.48 -18.80
C PHE A 163 -10.89 9.83 -18.86
N GLY A 164 -10.51 10.79 -18.02
CA GLY A 164 -11.07 12.13 -18.05
C GLY A 164 -10.55 12.90 -19.26
N ASP A 165 -11.45 13.63 -19.90
CA ASP A 165 -11.15 14.58 -20.99
C ASP A 165 -10.15 15.68 -20.56
#